data_AF-A0A7C5NU66-F1
#
_entry.id   AF-A0A7C5NU66-F1
#
_cell.length_a   1.000
_cell.length_b   1.000
_cell.length_c   1.000
_cell.angle_alpha   90.00
_cell.angle_beta   90.00
_cell.angle_gamma   90.00
#
_symmetry.space_group_name_H-M   'P 1'
#
loop_
_entity.id
_entity.type
_entity.pdbx_description
1 polymer ?
#
loop_
_entity_poly.entity_id
_entity_poly.type
_entity_poly.pdbx_seq_one_letter_code
_entity_poly.pdbx_strand_id
1 'polypeptide(L)'
;TDAVQSYGKIDTQVDEIGCEFLTLSAHKINGPKGAGALYWRGNTPWTPLNFGGGQERTLRAGTEGVHQIVGLGAAAQLAGQRMGSEYKRMIALRKRMIDGIKSLYSDVQFNEAGAGCQMPGTISATFPPLSGLSLLAGLDCHHVCVSIGSACTADRVEPSHVILGMGMSEKHALSTIRISMGSTTTNKDTGYFLWALKKSLKGDPEGLAFLPPEHLTRERVLSDETFLIDLRMRYERLLSPSMPGAEQWAAIGFNKRIRQIPRDKEVIMMCTTGIFSFKAGYQLANSGHPAVRVVYGGYAAWCAIFPDLLEELIASSGDKRID
;
A
#
# COMPACT_ATOMS: atom_id res chain seq x y z
N THR A 1 15.05 14.16 15.08
CA THR A 1 14.86 12.71 15.03
C THR A 1 13.42 12.38 14.69
N ASP A 2 13.19 11.48 13.74
CA ASP A 2 11.86 10.91 13.52
C ASP A 2 11.73 9.61 14.31
N ALA A 3 10.85 9.60 15.32
CA ALA A 3 10.63 8.44 16.19
C ALA A 3 9.25 7.80 15.98
N VAL A 4 8.57 8.10 14.87
CA VAL A 4 7.23 7.56 14.54
C VAL A 4 7.23 6.03 14.51
N GLN A 5 8.36 5.41 14.18
CA GLN A 5 8.49 3.95 14.20
C GLN A 5 9.08 3.38 15.49
N SER A 6 9.92 4.11 16.22
CA SER A 6 10.61 3.60 17.42
C SER A 6 9.80 3.78 18.70
N TYR A 7 9.14 4.94 18.87
CA TYR A 7 8.43 5.28 20.11
C TYR A 7 7.39 4.23 20.47
N GLY A 8 7.43 3.75 21.72
CA GLY A 8 6.52 2.71 22.23
C GLY A 8 6.81 1.28 21.74
N LYS A 9 7.90 1.06 20.99
CA LYS A 9 8.33 -0.26 20.49
C LYS A 9 9.73 -0.63 20.94
N ILE A 10 10.61 0.36 21.04
CA ILE A 10 11.95 0.28 21.63
C ILE A 10 12.16 1.47 22.56
N ASP A 11 13.18 1.39 23.40
CA ASP A 11 13.53 2.51 24.25
C ASP A 11 13.84 3.75 23.40
N THR A 12 13.30 4.90 23.81
CA THR A 12 13.32 6.14 23.04
C THR A 12 13.48 7.31 24.01
N GLN A 13 14.62 7.34 24.70
CA GLN A 13 14.95 8.41 25.65
C GLN A 13 15.57 9.59 24.91
N VAL A 14 14.91 10.75 24.96
CA VAL A 14 15.35 11.96 24.25
C VAL A 14 16.73 12.43 24.68
N ASP A 15 17.11 12.20 25.93
CA ASP A 15 18.42 12.60 26.47
C ASP A 15 19.54 11.68 25.97
N GLU A 16 19.32 10.38 25.94
CA GLU A 16 20.29 9.41 25.38
C GLU A 16 20.49 9.62 23.88
N ILE A 17 19.42 9.95 23.16
CA ILE A 17 19.47 10.26 21.71
C ILE A 17 20.16 11.62 21.47
N GLY A 18 20.14 12.53 22.45
CA GLY A 18 20.69 13.88 22.31
C GLY A 18 19.96 14.73 21.26
N CYS A 19 18.69 14.44 20.96
CA CYS A 19 17.96 15.17 19.91
C CYS A 19 17.38 16.50 20.40
N GLU A 20 17.37 17.50 19.52
CA GLU A 20 16.67 18.78 19.74
C GLU A 20 15.16 18.67 19.46
N PHE A 21 14.80 17.88 18.45
CA PHE A 21 13.44 17.62 18.04
C PHE A 21 13.20 16.12 17.92
N LEU A 22 12.02 15.66 18.37
CA LEU A 22 11.57 14.29 18.17
C LEU A 22 10.09 14.23 17.79
N THR A 23 9.77 13.61 16.66
CA THR A 23 8.39 13.42 16.19
C THR A 23 7.82 12.07 16.62
N LEU A 24 6.53 12.05 16.96
CA LEU A 24 5.76 10.83 17.16
C LEU A 24 4.34 10.96 16.63
N SER A 25 3.70 9.82 16.34
CA SER A 25 2.31 9.79 15.87
C SER A 25 1.49 8.77 16.63
N ALA A 26 0.33 9.17 17.13
CA ALA A 26 -0.51 8.36 18.01
C ALA A 26 -0.92 7.03 17.36
N HIS A 27 -1.33 7.06 16.08
CA HIS A 27 -1.80 5.86 15.39
C HIS A 27 -0.71 4.79 15.16
N LYS A 28 0.57 5.10 15.39
CA LYS A 28 1.66 4.10 15.34
C LYS A 28 1.89 3.38 16.67
N ILE A 29 1.24 3.84 17.73
CA ILE A 29 1.23 3.23 19.07
C ILE A 29 -0.17 2.83 19.52
N ASN A 30 -1.07 2.54 18.56
CA ASN A 30 -2.48 2.20 18.77
C ASN A 30 -3.37 3.33 19.34
N GLY A 31 -2.94 4.59 19.24
CA GLY A 31 -3.76 5.77 19.51
C GLY A 31 -4.61 6.22 18.31
N PRO A 32 -5.37 7.33 18.45
CA PRO A 32 -6.23 7.84 17.39
C PRO A 32 -5.45 8.36 16.17
N LYS A 33 -6.04 8.25 14.98
CA LYS A 33 -5.55 8.95 13.77
C LYS A 33 -5.77 10.47 13.93
N GLY A 34 -4.92 11.26 13.28
CA GLY A 34 -5.00 12.73 13.33
C GLY A 34 -4.32 13.37 14.54
N ALA A 35 -3.73 12.58 15.43
CA ALA A 35 -2.98 13.05 16.60
C ALA A 35 -1.49 12.70 16.50
N GLY A 36 -0.64 13.62 16.93
CA GLY A 36 0.80 13.44 17.03
C GLY A 36 1.39 14.43 18.03
N ALA A 37 2.68 14.29 18.31
CA ALA A 37 3.40 15.24 19.13
C ALA A 37 4.78 15.50 18.53
N LEU A 38 5.28 16.70 18.80
CA LEU A 38 6.65 17.07 18.56
C LEU A 38 7.27 17.44 19.90
N TYR A 39 8.25 16.67 20.32
CA TYR A 39 9.13 17.06 21.41
C TYR A 39 10.11 18.12 20.90
N TRP A 40 10.28 19.18 21.69
CA TRP A 40 11.27 20.22 21.48
C TRP A 40 12.04 20.44 22.78
N ARG A 41 13.37 20.36 22.72
CA ARG A 41 14.24 20.53 23.88
C ARG A 41 14.23 21.95 24.44
N GLY A 42 14.00 22.95 23.60
CA GLY A 42 13.95 24.37 24.01
C GLY A 42 15.20 25.19 23.64
N ASN A 43 16.28 24.56 23.17
CA ASN A 43 17.53 25.27 22.86
C ASN A 43 17.58 25.80 21.42
N THR A 44 16.91 25.12 20.49
CA THR A 44 16.88 25.53 19.07
C THR A 44 15.70 26.46 18.78
N PRO A 45 15.88 27.61 18.10
CA PRO A 45 14.79 28.48 17.70
C PRO A 45 13.72 27.74 16.89
N TRP A 46 12.45 28.10 17.11
CA TRP A 46 11.29 27.49 16.44
C TRP A 46 10.43 28.55 15.76
N THR A 47 10.17 28.38 14.48
CA THR A 47 9.18 29.17 13.74
C THR A 47 7.92 28.32 13.53
N PRO A 48 6.75 28.75 14.02
CA PRO A 48 5.50 28.02 13.82
C PRO A 48 5.20 27.80 12.33
N LEU A 49 4.75 26.60 11.98
CA LEU A 49 4.17 26.33 10.66
C LEU A 49 2.72 26.85 10.57
N ASN A 50 1.98 26.72 11.68
CA ASN A 50 0.59 27.15 11.79
C ASN A 50 0.53 28.42 12.64
N PHE A 51 0.33 29.56 11.97
CA PHE A 51 0.17 30.86 12.61
C PHE A 51 -1.28 31.09 13.07
N GLY A 52 -1.46 31.85 14.15
CA GLY A 52 -2.79 32.16 14.70
C GLY A 52 -2.76 32.47 16.19
N GLY A 53 -3.72 31.93 16.95
CA GLY A 53 -3.87 32.14 18.39
C GLY A 53 -2.74 31.56 19.25
N GLY A 54 -2.85 31.74 20.58
CA GLY A 54 -1.81 31.38 21.55
C GLY A 54 -1.76 29.92 22.01
N GLN A 55 -2.43 28.99 21.31
CA GLN A 55 -2.42 27.56 21.63
C GLN A 55 -0.99 26.98 21.57
N GLU A 56 -0.76 25.87 22.28
CA GLU A 56 0.54 25.16 22.30
C GLU A 56 1.73 26.11 22.53
N ARG A 57 1.58 27.06 23.48
CA ARG A 57 2.60 28.08 23.81
C ARG A 57 3.00 28.94 22.60
N THR A 58 2.06 29.28 21.73
CA THR A 58 2.27 30.00 20.46
C THR A 58 3.07 29.22 19.40
N LEU A 59 3.41 27.94 19.67
CA LEU A 59 4.24 27.13 18.76
C LEU A 59 3.42 26.48 17.64
N ARG A 60 2.11 26.30 17.86
CA ARG A 60 1.16 25.74 16.88
C ARG A 60 -0.25 26.25 17.18
N ALA A 61 -0.77 27.10 16.31
CA ALA A 61 -2.13 27.63 16.44
C ALA A 61 -3.23 26.60 16.09
N GLY A 62 -4.43 26.87 16.61
CA GLY A 62 -5.67 26.14 16.32
C GLY A 62 -6.22 25.41 17.53
N THR A 63 -7.55 25.41 17.69
CA THR A 63 -8.27 24.78 18.80
C THR A 63 -7.80 23.34 19.04
N GLU A 64 -7.52 23.02 20.30
CA GLU A 64 -6.97 21.76 20.71
C GLU A 64 -7.99 20.63 20.49
N GLY A 65 -7.56 19.57 19.80
CA GLY A 65 -8.32 18.33 19.69
C GLY A 65 -8.26 17.55 20.99
N VAL A 66 -8.93 18.03 22.05
CA VAL A 66 -8.79 17.47 23.42
C VAL A 66 -8.98 15.95 23.46
N HIS A 67 -9.99 15.42 22.77
CA HIS A 67 -10.25 13.98 22.67
C HIS A 67 -9.09 13.20 21.99
N GLN A 68 -8.46 13.79 20.97
CA GLN A 68 -7.28 13.23 20.29
C GLN A 68 -6.04 13.27 21.19
N ILE A 69 -5.84 14.36 21.94
CA ILE A 69 -4.73 14.52 22.89
C ILE A 69 -4.85 13.51 24.03
N VAL A 70 -6.04 13.38 24.62
CA VAL A 70 -6.32 12.37 25.66
C VAL A 70 -6.07 10.96 25.12
N GLY A 71 -6.54 10.66 23.90
CA GLY A 71 -6.30 9.37 23.25
C GLY A 71 -4.82 9.08 22.99
N LEU A 72 -4.03 10.08 22.60
CA LEU A 72 -2.58 9.96 22.46
C LEU A 72 -1.92 9.68 23.82
N GLY A 73 -2.27 10.41 24.88
CA GLY A 73 -1.74 10.21 26.23
C GLY A 73 -2.00 8.80 26.75
N ALA A 74 -3.24 8.31 26.62
CA ALA A 74 -3.62 6.96 27.00
C ALA A 74 -2.84 5.89 26.20
N ALA A 75 -2.70 6.08 24.88
CA ALA A 75 -1.93 5.17 24.03
C ALA A 75 -0.44 5.15 24.39
N ALA A 76 0.15 6.30 24.70
CA ALA A 76 1.54 6.41 25.14
C ALA A 76 1.78 5.70 26.47
N GLN A 77 0.89 5.88 27.45
CA GLN A 77 0.96 5.18 28.74
C GLN A 77 0.90 3.65 28.56
N LEU A 78 -0.09 3.16 27.79
CA LEU A 78 -0.24 1.73 27.52
C LEU A 78 0.95 1.16 26.72
N ALA A 79 1.48 1.92 25.76
CA ALA A 79 2.66 1.52 25.00
C ALA A 79 3.89 1.37 25.90
N GLY A 80 4.13 2.32 26.81
CA GLY A 80 5.22 2.24 27.79
C GLY A 80 5.10 1.01 28.70
N GLN A 81 3.91 0.75 29.25
CA GLN A 81 3.66 -0.40 30.15
C GLN A 81 3.95 -1.75 29.51
N ARG A 82 3.64 -1.92 28.22
CA ARG A 82 3.78 -3.21 27.51
C ARG A 82 5.07 -3.35 26.71
N MET A 83 5.88 -2.29 26.59
CA MET A 83 7.01 -2.22 25.65
C MET A 83 7.95 -3.41 25.79
N GLY A 84 8.38 -3.73 27.03
CA GLY A 84 9.31 -4.83 27.29
C GLY A 84 8.74 -6.22 26.94
N SER A 85 7.49 -6.50 27.31
CA SER A 85 6.83 -7.77 26.98
C SER A 85 6.55 -7.90 25.49
N GLU A 86 6.12 -6.81 24.84
CA GLU A 86 5.83 -6.79 23.41
C GLU A 86 7.10 -6.93 22.56
N TYR A 87 8.20 -6.32 22.98
CA TYR A 87 9.50 -6.49 22.31
C TYR A 87 9.90 -7.96 22.21
N LYS A 88 9.87 -8.69 23.34
CA LYS A 88 10.20 -10.14 23.40
C LYS A 88 9.25 -10.95 22.52
N ARG A 89 7.95 -10.68 22.61
CA ARG A 89 6.92 -11.39 21.84
C ARG A 89 7.06 -11.17 20.33
N MET A 90 7.30 -9.92 19.92
CA MET A 90 7.49 -9.54 18.52
C MET A 90 8.74 -10.19 17.92
N ILE A 91 9.87 -10.20 18.63
CA ILE A 91 11.08 -10.90 18.18
C ILE A 91 10.82 -12.39 17.96
N ALA A 92 10.09 -13.05 18.87
CA ALA A 92 9.76 -14.46 18.74
C ALA A 92 8.87 -14.73 17.51
N LEU A 93 7.84 -13.90 17.29
CA LEU A 93 6.99 -13.99 16.09
C LEU A 93 7.77 -13.72 14.81
N ARG A 94 8.64 -12.71 14.83
CA ARG A 94 9.51 -12.36 13.70
C ARG A 94 10.43 -13.50 13.33
N LYS A 95 11.08 -14.12 14.30
CA LYS A 95 11.92 -15.30 14.08
C LYS A 95 11.11 -16.43 13.43
N ARG A 96 9.95 -16.76 14.01
CA ARG A 96 9.06 -17.80 13.48
C ARG A 96 8.63 -17.51 12.03
N MET A 97 8.30 -16.26 11.73
CA MET A 97 7.91 -15.81 10.41
C MET A 97 9.08 -15.96 9.42
N ILE A 98 10.27 -15.47 9.76
CA ILE A 98 11.47 -15.57 8.93
C ILE A 98 11.82 -17.03 8.64
N ASP A 99 11.86 -17.87 9.67
CA ASP A 99 12.18 -19.30 9.53
C ASP A 99 11.16 -20.00 8.63
N GLY A 100 9.86 -19.69 8.80
CA GLY A 100 8.79 -20.20 7.96
C GLY A 100 8.89 -19.75 6.50
N ILE A 101 9.20 -18.48 6.26
CA ILE A 101 9.39 -17.94 4.90
C ILE A 101 10.58 -18.63 4.22
N LYS A 102 11.72 -18.75 4.91
CA LYS A 102 12.90 -19.46 4.38
C LYS A 102 12.61 -20.91 4.03
N SER A 103 11.79 -21.59 4.84
CA SER A 103 11.38 -22.97 4.56
C SER A 103 10.46 -23.10 3.35
N LEU A 104 9.68 -22.07 3.03
CA LEU A 104 8.78 -22.07 1.86
C LEU A 104 9.49 -21.60 0.59
N TYR A 105 10.47 -20.72 0.71
CA TYR A 105 11.19 -20.10 -0.39
C TYR A 105 12.65 -19.87 -0.01
N SER A 106 13.54 -20.75 -0.44
CA SER A 106 14.96 -20.73 -0.09
C SER A 106 15.68 -19.48 -0.59
N ASP A 107 15.23 -18.94 -1.73
CA ASP A 107 15.89 -17.83 -2.42
C ASP A 107 15.46 -16.46 -1.89
N VAL A 108 14.64 -16.43 -0.83
CA VAL A 108 14.23 -15.19 -0.16
C VAL A 108 15.45 -14.46 0.38
N GLN A 109 15.46 -13.14 0.20
CA GLN A 109 16.48 -12.25 0.76
C GLN A 109 15.83 -11.32 1.76
N PHE A 110 16.44 -11.15 2.93
CA PHE A 110 15.93 -10.24 3.96
C PHE A 110 16.76 -8.96 3.99
N ASN A 111 16.10 -7.81 3.84
CA ASN A 111 16.74 -6.50 3.84
C ASN A 111 16.88 -6.03 5.31
N GLU A 112 17.89 -6.53 6.00
CA GLU A 112 18.10 -6.31 7.43
C GLU A 112 19.45 -5.65 7.73
N ALA A 113 19.49 -4.84 8.79
CA ALA A 113 20.75 -4.39 9.38
C ALA A 113 21.48 -5.55 10.08
N GLY A 114 22.63 -5.28 10.71
CA GLY A 114 23.35 -6.26 11.54
C GLY A 114 22.49 -6.80 12.70
N ALA A 115 22.79 -8.00 13.19
CA ALA A 115 22.03 -8.67 14.24
C ALA A 115 21.81 -7.77 15.47
N GLY A 116 20.55 -7.62 15.91
CA GLY A 116 20.18 -6.76 17.04
C GLY A 116 19.78 -5.34 16.66
N CYS A 117 19.98 -4.92 15.40
CA CYS A 117 19.65 -3.59 14.90
C CYS A 117 18.32 -3.53 14.13
N GLN A 118 17.39 -4.45 14.37
CA GLN A 118 16.10 -4.52 13.67
C GLN A 118 14.94 -4.15 14.57
N MET A 119 13.94 -3.49 13.99
CA MET A 119 12.66 -3.31 14.67
C MET A 119 11.97 -4.66 14.91
N PRO A 120 11.46 -4.93 16.12
CA PRO A 120 11.08 -6.29 16.52
C PRO A 120 9.89 -6.84 15.73
N GLY A 121 9.02 -5.98 15.17
CA GLY A 121 7.81 -6.38 14.44
C GLY A 121 7.86 -6.23 12.92
N THR A 122 9.01 -5.85 12.34
CA THR A 122 9.10 -5.53 10.90
C THR A 122 10.02 -6.51 10.18
N ILE A 123 9.56 -7.00 9.03
CA ILE A 123 10.33 -7.83 8.10
C ILE A 123 10.25 -7.16 6.73
N SER A 124 11.41 -6.95 6.11
CA SER A 124 11.53 -6.55 4.71
C SER A 124 12.13 -7.73 3.95
N ALA A 125 11.35 -8.33 3.06
CA ALA A 125 11.72 -9.56 2.37
C ALA A 125 11.55 -9.41 0.87
N THR A 126 12.61 -9.75 0.13
CA THR A 126 12.68 -9.76 -1.32
C THR A 126 12.55 -11.19 -1.83
N PHE A 127 11.69 -11.40 -2.81
CA PHE A 127 11.39 -12.71 -3.39
C PHE A 127 11.80 -12.77 -4.86
N PRO A 128 13.09 -12.76 -5.22
CA PRO A 128 13.51 -12.76 -6.61
C PRO A 128 13.29 -14.14 -7.26
N PRO A 129 12.70 -14.27 -8.47
CA PRO A 129 12.38 -13.19 -9.42
C PRO A 129 10.90 -12.74 -9.37
N LEU A 130 10.16 -13.08 -8.33
CA LEU A 130 8.73 -12.79 -8.19
C LEU A 130 8.45 -11.30 -8.05
N SER A 131 7.36 -10.86 -8.67
CA SER A 131 6.83 -9.51 -8.51
C SER A 131 6.24 -9.31 -7.11
N GLY A 132 6.67 -8.25 -6.41
CA GLY A 132 6.08 -7.86 -5.13
C GLY A 132 4.60 -7.49 -5.27
N LEU A 133 4.19 -6.93 -6.41
CA LEU A 133 2.80 -6.64 -6.72
C LEU A 133 1.95 -7.91 -6.86
N SER A 134 2.48 -8.95 -7.52
CA SER A 134 1.84 -10.27 -7.60
C SER A 134 1.66 -10.90 -6.22
N LEU A 135 2.71 -10.86 -5.39
CA LEU A 135 2.63 -11.37 -4.01
C LEU A 135 1.61 -10.59 -3.17
N LEU A 136 1.58 -9.26 -3.30
CA LEU A 136 0.60 -8.41 -2.62
C LEU A 136 -0.83 -8.80 -3.02
N ALA A 137 -1.11 -8.94 -4.31
CA ALA A 137 -2.44 -9.29 -4.81
C ALA A 137 -2.86 -10.71 -4.40
N GLY A 138 -1.95 -11.68 -4.49
CA GLY A 138 -2.20 -13.05 -4.06
C GLY A 138 -2.48 -13.16 -2.56
N LEU A 139 -1.71 -12.45 -1.72
CA LEU A 139 -1.94 -12.39 -0.28
C LEU A 139 -3.26 -11.69 0.06
N ASP A 140 -3.61 -10.61 -0.66
CA ASP A 140 -4.87 -9.89 -0.48
C ASP A 140 -6.10 -10.76 -0.80
N CYS A 141 -6.01 -11.66 -1.78
CA CYS A 141 -7.06 -12.65 -2.07
C CYS A 141 -7.32 -13.61 -0.90
N HIS A 142 -6.34 -13.75 0.00
CA HIS A 142 -6.45 -14.50 1.23
C HIS A 142 -6.66 -13.60 2.46
N HIS A 143 -7.03 -12.33 2.26
CA HIS A 143 -7.24 -11.34 3.31
C HIS A 143 -6.01 -11.07 4.18
N VAL A 144 -4.81 -11.25 3.61
CA VAL A 144 -3.53 -10.92 4.26
C VAL A 144 -3.04 -9.58 3.74
N CYS A 145 -2.95 -8.60 4.64
CA CYS A 145 -2.46 -7.27 4.29
C CYS A 145 -0.93 -7.18 4.47
N VAL A 146 -0.23 -6.86 3.39
CA VAL A 146 1.19 -6.47 3.39
C VAL A 146 1.36 -5.15 2.65
N SER A 147 2.59 -4.66 2.58
CA SER A 147 2.93 -3.43 1.83
C SER A 147 4.09 -3.68 0.88
N ILE A 148 4.17 -2.91 -0.20
CA ILE A 148 5.27 -2.95 -1.19
C ILE A 148 5.78 -1.54 -1.46
N GLY A 149 6.99 -1.42 -2.02
CA GLY A 149 7.56 -0.14 -2.47
C GLY A 149 7.67 0.94 -1.37
N SER A 150 7.70 2.21 -1.79
CA SER A 150 7.44 3.35 -0.90
C SER A 150 5.94 3.38 -0.60
N ALA A 151 5.55 2.86 0.57
CA ALA A 151 4.14 2.74 0.99
C ALA A 151 3.32 4.06 1.03
N CYS A 152 3.88 5.19 0.58
CA CYS A 152 3.27 6.51 0.54
C CYS A 152 2.79 6.95 -0.85
N THR A 153 3.12 6.24 -1.93
CA THR A 153 2.62 6.56 -3.28
C THR A 153 1.42 5.67 -3.60
N ALA A 154 0.21 6.24 -3.49
CA ALA A 154 -1.01 5.59 -3.99
C ALA A 154 -1.00 5.44 -5.53
N ASP A 155 -0.04 6.11 -6.19
CA ASP A 155 -0.18 6.51 -7.58
C ASP A 155 0.82 5.86 -8.57
N ARG A 156 1.65 4.91 -8.14
CA ARG A 156 2.43 4.00 -9.04
C ARG A 156 3.20 3.00 -8.17
N VAL A 157 3.43 1.80 -8.71
CA VAL A 157 4.38 0.85 -8.10
C VAL A 157 5.78 1.34 -8.42
N GLU A 158 6.30 2.24 -7.59
CA GLU A 158 7.66 2.72 -7.68
C GLU A 158 8.59 1.88 -6.80
N PRO A 159 9.82 1.62 -7.26
CA PRO A 159 10.83 0.98 -6.42
C PRO A 159 11.06 1.82 -5.15
N SER A 160 11.21 1.14 -4.01
CA SER A 160 11.44 1.83 -2.74
C SER A 160 12.77 2.60 -2.77
N HIS A 161 12.72 3.92 -2.63
CA HIS A 161 13.92 4.76 -2.54
C HIS A 161 14.87 4.35 -1.40
N VAL A 162 14.36 3.74 -0.32
CA VAL A 162 15.20 3.21 0.77
C VAL A 162 15.98 1.99 0.30
N ILE A 163 15.33 1.04 -0.37
CA ILE A 163 15.99 -0.17 -0.89
C ILE A 163 17.01 0.20 -1.99
N LEU A 164 16.65 1.15 -2.85
CA LEU A 164 17.60 1.71 -3.82
C LEU A 164 18.78 2.41 -3.13
N GLY A 165 18.52 3.18 -2.08
CA GLY A 165 19.55 3.84 -1.27
C GLY A 165 20.49 2.87 -0.54
N MET A 166 20.07 1.62 -0.33
CA MET A 166 20.93 0.53 0.14
C MET A 166 21.82 -0.07 -0.96
N GLY A 167 21.77 0.46 -2.19
CA GLY A 167 22.55 -0.02 -3.33
C GLY A 167 21.92 -1.20 -4.08
N MET A 168 20.65 -1.52 -3.80
CA MET A 168 19.96 -2.61 -4.49
C MET A 168 19.38 -2.15 -5.83
N SER A 169 19.20 -3.09 -6.77
CA SER A 169 18.60 -2.78 -8.08
C SER A 169 17.10 -2.51 -7.99
N GLU A 170 16.54 -1.87 -9.02
CA GLU A 170 15.08 -1.66 -9.14
C GLU A 170 14.30 -2.99 -9.13
N LYS A 171 14.80 -4.01 -9.84
CA LYS A 171 14.18 -5.34 -9.84
C LYS A 171 14.09 -5.92 -8.43
N HIS A 172 15.14 -5.76 -7.62
CA HIS A 172 15.15 -6.17 -6.22
C HIS A 172 14.11 -5.39 -5.40
N ALA A 173 14.08 -4.06 -5.56
CA ALA A 173 13.12 -3.21 -4.85
C ALA A 173 11.66 -3.55 -5.21
N LEU A 174 11.35 -3.82 -6.48
CA LEU A 174 10.03 -4.21 -6.96
C LEU A 174 9.63 -5.64 -6.56
N SER A 175 10.60 -6.47 -6.19
CA SER A 175 10.38 -7.82 -5.66
C SER A 175 10.30 -7.86 -4.12
N THR A 176 10.33 -6.69 -3.46
CA THR A 176 10.32 -6.55 -2.00
C THR A 176 8.91 -6.32 -1.47
N ILE A 177 8.54 -7.10 -0.45
CA ILE A 177 7.35 -6.84 0.39
C ILE A 177 7.78 -6.55 1.84
N ARG A 178 7.03 -5.66 2.50
CA ARG A 178 7.15 -5.37 3.93
C ARG A 178 5.99 -5.99 4.69
N ILE A 179 6.35 -6.83 5.65
CA ILE A 179 5.45 -7.47 6.61
C ILE A 179 5.64 -6.77 7.95
N SER A 180 4.56 -6.23 8.49
CA SER A 180 4.57 -5.51 9.77
C SER A 180 3.55 -6.13 10.72
N MET A 181 4.02 -6.53 11.89
CA MET A 181 3.24 -7.13 12.96
C MET A 181 3.05 -6.12 14.10
N GLY A 182 2.05 -6.35 14.93
CA GLY A 182 1.72 -5.46 16.03
C GLY A 182 1.16 -6.17 17.25
N SER A 183 0.58 -5.37 18.15
CA SER A 183 0.08 -5.81 19.45
C SER A 183 -1.02 -6.88 19.37
N THR A 184 -1.73 -6.98 18.25
CA THR A 184 -2.79 -7.97 18.02
C THR A 184 -2.33 -9.20 17.24
N THR A 185 -1.12 -9.21 16.68
CA THR A 185 -0.64 -10.34 15.88
C THR A 185 -0.36 -11.55 16.77
N THR A 186 -0.80 -12.73 16.36
CA THR A 186 -0.66 -13.98 17.09
C THR A 186 0.15 -15.03 16.32
N ASN A 187 0.48 -16.15 16.99
CA ASN A 187 1.07 -17.31 16.33
C ASN A 187 0.15 -17.90 15.24
N LYS A 188 -1.18 -17.81 15.41
CA LYS A 188 -2.15 -18.27 14.41
C LYS A 188 -2.05 -17.44 13.14
N ASP A 189 -1.93 -16.12 13.27
CA ASP A 189 -1.77 -15.22 12.13
C ASP A 189 -0.47 -15.50 11.38
N THR A 190 0.62 -15.84 12.11
CA THR A 190 1.87 -16.28 11.48
C THR A 190 1.70 -17.56 10.68
N GLY A 191 1.01 -18.56 11.23
CA GLY A 191 0.70 -19.79 10.49
C GLY A 191 -0.18 -19.55 9.26
N TYR A 192 -1.21 -18.70 9.40
CA TYR A 192 -2.10 -18.34 8.30
C TYR A 192 -1.37 -17.57 7.20
N PHE A 193 -0.52 -16.61 7.56
CA PHE A 193 0.33 -15.89 6.63
C PHE A 193 1.20 -16.85 5.81
N LEU A 194 1.88 -17.79 6.46
CA LEU A 194 2.75 -18.76 5.79
C LEU A 194 1.96 -19.67 4.83
N TRP A 195 0.76 -20.08 5.23
CA TRP A 195 -0.14 -20.81 4.34
C TRP A 195 -0.54 -19.98 3.12
N ALA A 196 -0.92 -18.71 3.31
CA ALA A 196 -1.31 -17.82 2.23
C ALA A 196 -0.12 -17.53 1.29
N LEU A 197 1.06 -17.25 1.84
CA LEU A 197 2.29 -17.08 1.07
C LEU A 197 2.58 -18.31 0.23
N LYS A 198 2.47 -19.53 0.80
CA LYS A 198 2.64 -20.78 0.04
C LYS A 198 1.68 -20.88 -1.15
N LYS A 199 0.46 -20.35 -1.04
CA LYS A 199 -0.50 -20.29 -2.16
C LYS A 199 -0.04 -19.27 -3.20
N SER A 200 0.35 -18.07 -2.78
CA SER A 200 0.80 -16.99 -3.66
C SER A 200 2.12 -17.29 -4.39
N LEU A 201 3.01 -18.09 -3.79
CA LEU A 201 4.27 -18.52 -4.42
C LEU A 201 4.07 -19.41 -5.66
N LYS A 202 2.85 -19.91 -5.91
CA LYS A 202 2.54 -20.68 -7.13
C LYS A 202 2.50 -19.85 -8.40
N GLY A 203 2.52 -18.52 -8.29
CA GLY A 203 2.45 -17.60 -9.41
C GLY A 203 1.08 -16.93 -9.56
N ASP A 204 0.95 -16.16 -10.63
CA ASP A 204 -0.30 -15.48 -10.96
C ASP A 204 -1.34 -16.47 -11.51
N PRO A 205 -2.66 -16.22 -11.32
CA PRO A 205 -3.70 -17.09 -11.81
C PRO A 205 -3.70 -17.14 -13.33
N GLU A 206 -4.09 -18.29 -13.89
CA GLU A 206 -4.29 -18.43 -15.33
C GLU A 206 -5.28 -17.38 -15.87
N GLY A 207 -5.02 -16.90 -17.07
CA GLY A 207 -5.84 -15.88 -17.73
C GLY A 207 -5.50 -14.43 -17.37
N LEU A 208 -4.77 -14.18 -16.29
CA LEU A 208 -4.29 -12.83 -15.93
C LEU A 208 -3.04 -12.44 -16.73
N ALA A 209 -3.06 -11.28 -17.36
CA ALA A 209 -1.88 -10.68 -17.97
C ALA A 209 -1.89 -9.15 -17.88
N PHE A 210 -0.71 -8.55 -17.90
CA PHE A 210 -0.59 -7.12 -18.16
C PHE A 210 -0.88 -6.82 -19.63
N LEU A 211 -1.54 -5.69 -19.85
CA LEU A 211 -1.74 -5.08 -21.16
C LEU A 211 -0.84 -3.84 -21.24
N PRO A 212 0.16 -3.81 -22.13
CA PRO A 212 0.89 -2.59 -22.42
C PRO A 212 -0.07 -1.48 -22.83
N PRO A 213 0.04 -0.25 -22.29
CA PRO A 213 -0.91 0.82 -22.54
C PRO A 213 -1.08 1.14 -24.03
N GLU A 214 -0.03 1.03 -24.85
CA GLU A 214 -0.05 1.19 -26.31
C GLU A 214 -0.97 0.20 -27.04
N HIS A 215 -1.30 -0.94 -26.42
CA HIS A 215 -2.16 -1.98 -27.00
C HIS A 215 -3.65 -1.81 -26.65
N LEU A 216 -4.01 -0.77 -25.90
CA LEU A 216 -5.39 -0.37 -25.68
C LEU A 216 -5.78 0.70 -26.72
N THR A 217 -5.88 0.27 -27.97
CA THR A 217 -6.18 1.13 -29.12
C THR A 217 -7.66 1.46 -29.22
N ARG A 218 -8.01 2.37 -30.14
CA ARG A 218 -9.41 2.73 -30.47
C ARG A 218 -10.25 1.49 -30.79
N GLU A 219 -9.74 0.61 -31.64
CA GLU A 219 -10.43 -0.60 -32.09
C GLU A 219 -10.73 -1.53 -30.93
N ARG A 220 -9.77 -1.67 -30.00
CA ARG A 220 -9.95 -2.51 -28.82
C ARG A 220 -10.93 -1.89 -27.84
N VAL A 221 -10.91 -0.57 -27.66
CA VAL A 221 -11.87 0.12 -26.77
C VAL A 221 -13.31 0.00 -27.28
N LEU A 222 -13.51 0.06 -28.61
CA LEU A 222 -14.82 0.00 -29.25
C LEU A 222 -15.26 -1.42 -29.62
N SER A 223 -14.47 -2.44 -29.31
CA SER A 223 -14.76 -3.82 -29.73
C SER A 223 -15.83 -4.48 -28.85
N ASP A 224 -16.82 -5.10 -29.50
CA ASP A 224 -17.84 -5.92 -28.82
C ASP A 224 -17.26 -7.16 -28.10
N GLU A 225 -16.07 -7.60 -28.46
CA GLU A 225 -15.35 -8.72 -27.83
C GLU A 225 -14.68 -8.32 -26.51
N THR A 226 -14.67 -7.02 -26.19
CA THR A 226 -14.04 -6.50 -24.98
C THR A 226 -15.06 -6.08 -23.93
N PHE A 227 -14.68 -6.22 -22.66
CA PHE A 227 -15.45 -5.75 -21.53
C PHE A 227 -14.56 -4.84 -20.67
N LEU A 228 -14.77 -3.53 -20.79
CA LEU A 228 -13.97 -2.52 -20.12
C LEU A 228 -14.50 -2.24 -18.71
N ILE A 229 -13.59 -2.22 -17.72
CA ILE A 229 -13.92 -1.86 -16.34
C ILE A 229 -13.00 -0.74 -15.87
N ASP A 230 -13.60 0.41 -15.57
CA ASP A 230 -12.93 1.57 -14.98
C ASP A 230 -13.11 1.54 -13.46
N LEU A 231 -12.03 1.22 -12.76
CA LEU A 231 -11.93 1.14 -11.30
C LEU A 231 -11.36 2.41 -10.65
N ARG A 232 -11.19 3.50 -11.41
CA ARG A 232 -10.82 4.80 -10.83
C ARG A 232 -11.82 5.23 -9.75
N MET A 233 -11.38 6.04 -8.81
CA MET A 233 -12.26 6.65 -7.83
C MET A 233 -13.24 7.59 -8.51
N ARG A 234 -14.41 7.80 -7.90
CA ARG A 234 -15.45 8.65 -8.47
C ARG A 234 -14.95 10.07 -8.78
N TYR A 235 -14.15 10.66 -7.89
CA TYR A 235 -13.63 12.02 -8.10
C TYR A 235 -12.65 12.08 -9.29
N GLU A 236 -11.90 11.02 -9.56
CA GLU A 236 -10.99 10.95 -10.71
C GLU A 236 -11.76 10.92 -12.03
N ARG A 237 -12.89 10.18 -12.05
CA ARG A 237 -13.79 10.13 -13.21
C ARG A 237 -14.54 11.44 -13.47
N LEU A 238 -14.76 12.25 -12.42
CA LEU A 238 -15.32 13.60 -12.56
C LEU A 238 -14.31 14.58 -13.19
N LEU A 239 -13.02 14.40 -12.90
CA LEU A 239 -11.96 15.24 -13.47
C LEU A 239 -11.59 14.81 -14.89
N SER A 240 -11.66 13.51 -15.18
CA SER A 240 -11.36 12.96 -16.50
C SER A 240 -12.31 11.80 -16.79
N PRO A 241 -13.19 11.91 -17.80
CA PRO A 241 -14.26 10.95 -18.05
C PRO A 241 -13.73 9.54 -18.32
N SER A 242 -14.59 8.54 -18.14
CA SER A 242 -14.27 7.15 -18.48
C SER A 242 -14.30 6.94 -20.00
N MET A 243 -13.61 5.89 -20.45
CA MET A 243 -13.72 5.47 -21.85
C MET A 243 -15.17 5.09 -22.18
N PRO A 244 -15.65 5.39 -23.40
CA PRO A 244 -16.99 4.98 -23.81
C PRO A 244 -17.20 3.47 -23.63
N GLY A 245 -18.37 3.08 -23.13
CA GLY A 245 -18.71 1.67 -22.87
C GLY A 245 -18.04 1.04 -21.64
N ALA A 246 -17.16 1.75 -20.91
CA ALA A 246 -16.54 1.21 -19.72
C ALA A 246 -17.50 1.19 -18.51
N GLU A 247 -17.57 0.03 -17.85
CA GLU A 247 -18.27 -0.14 -16.59
C GLU A 247 -17.55 0.59 -15.46
N GLN A 248 -18.20 1.60 -14.87
CA GLN A 248 -17.63 2.43 -13.81
C GLN A 248 -17.87 1.81 -12.43
N TRP A 249 -16.97 0.94 -11.99
CA TRP A 249 -17.11 0.23 -10.73
C TRP A 249 -16.16 0.77 -9.65
N ALA A 250 -16.45 0.43 -8.39
CA ALA A 250 -15.53 0.67 -7.29
C ALA A 250 -14.62 -0.54 -7.10
N ALA A 251 -13.33 -0.30 -6.88
CA ALA A 251 -12.40 -1.37 -6.51
C ALA A 251 -12.81 -2.03 -5.18
N ILE A 252 -13.36 -1.25 -4.25
CA ILE A 252 -13.88 -1.76 -2.98
C ILE A 252 -15.16 -2.56 -3.25
N GLY A 253 -15.15 -3.84 -2.85
CA GLY A 253 -16.28 -4.74 -3.05
C GLY A 253 -16.42 -5.28 -4.48
N PHE A 254 -15.36 -5.17 -5.30
CA PHE A 254 -15.33 -5.71 -6.66
C PHE A 254 -15.76 -7.18 -6.75
N ASN A 255 -15.41 -8.00 -5.75
CA ASN A 255 -15.82 -9.39 -5.65
C ASN A 255 -17.34 -9.63 -5.78
N LYS A 256 -18.18 -8.66 -5.39
CA LYS A 256 -19.64 -8.74 -5.54
C LYS A 256 -20.12 -8.61 -6.99
N ARG A 257 -19.29 -8.05 -7.87
CA ARG A 257 -19.57 -7.79 -9.29
C ARG A 257 -19.06 -8.91 -10.20
N ILE A 258 -18.17 -9.79 -9.74
CA ILE A 258 -17.53 -10.84 -10.56
C ILE A 258 -18.56 -11.66 -11.38
N ARG A 259 -19.72 -11.97 -10.80
CA ARG A 259 -20.78 -12.74 -11.48
C ARG A 259 -21.47 -11.99 -12.64
N GLN A 260 -21.31 -10.67 -12.72
CA GLN A 260 -21.88 -9.82 -13.77
C GLN A 260 -20.95 -9.72 -14.99
N ILE A 261 -19.72 -10.23 -14.89
CA ILE A 261 -18.71 -10.11 -15.93
C ILE A 261 -18.90 -11.25 -16.95
N PRO A 262 -19.05 -10.94 -18.24
CA PRO A 262 -19.21 -11.94 -19.30
C PRO A 262 -17.95 -12.79 -19.46
N ARG A 263 -18.09 -14.12 -19.52
CA ARG A 263 -16.94 -15.05 -19.57
C ARG A 263 -16.38 -15.27 -20.97
N ASP A 264 -17.16 -14.91 -21.98
CA ASP A 264 -16.84 -15.01 -23.41
C ASP A 264 -16.04 -13.81 -23.93
N LYS A 265 -15.93 -12.73 -23.14
CA LYS A 265 -15.21 -11.51 -23.53
C LYS A 265 -13.82 -11.41 -22.92
N GLU A 266 -12.93 -10.66 -23.57
CA GLU A 266 -11.70 -10.20 -22.94
C GLU A 266 -12.01 -9.04 -21.98
N VAL A 267 -11.70 -9.23 -20.69
CA VAL A 267 -11.92 -8.20 -19.68
C VAL A 267 -10.70 -7.33 -19.57
N ILE A 268 -10.84 -6.02 -19.82
CA ILE A 268 -9.77 -5.04 -19.71
C ILE A 268 -10.07 -4.12 -18.54
N MET A 269 -9.17 -4.07 -17.58
CA MET A 269 -9.35 -3.35 -16.33
C MET A 269 -8.31 -2.24 -16.18
N MET A 270 -8.76 -1.07 -15.74
CA MET A 270 -7.88 0.04 -15.41
C MET A 270 -8.32 0.73 -14.12
N CYS A 271 -7.34 1.19 -13.36
CA CYS A 271 -7.50 2.29 -12.41
C CYS A 271 -6.47 3.35 -12.79
N THR A 272 -6.32 4.41 -11.98
CA THR A 272 -5.42 5.52 -12.32
C THR A 272 -4.00 5.03 -12.61
N THR A 273 -3.51 4.08 -11.80
CA THR A 273 -2.07 3.76 -11.71
C THR A 273 -1.77 2.26 -11.81
N GLY A 274 -2.80 1.44 -12.06
CA GLY A 274 -2.70 0.00 -12.29
C GLY A 274 -2.82 -0.88 -11.03
N ILE A 275 -2.61 -0.36 -9.82
CA ILE A 275 -2.57 -1.19 -8.59
C ILE A 275 -3.93 -1.81 -8.28
N PHE A 276 -5.01 -1.00 -8.24
CA PHE A 276 -6.35 -1.50 -7.92
C PHE A 276 -6.89 -2.42 -9.02
N SER A 277 -6.63 -2.10 -10.29
CA SER A 277 -7.01 -2.97 -11.40
C SER A 277 -6.23 -4.27 -11.41
N PHE A 278 -4.95 -4.27 -11.00
CA PHE A 278 -4.19 -5.51 -10.84
C PHE A 278 -4.79 -6.41 -9.76
N LYS A 279 -5.11 -5.86 -8.57
CA LYS A 279 -5.75 -6.62 -7.50
C LYS A 279 -7.11 -7.19 -7.92
N ALA A 280 -7.95 -6.37 -8.56
CA ALA A 280 -9.26 -6.80 -9.03
C ALA A 280 -9.17 -7.84 -10.16
N GLY A 281 -8.23 -7.64 -11.09
CA GLY A 281 -7.94 -8.59 -12.16
C GLY A 281 -7.44 -9.93 -11.63
N TYR A 282 -6.56 -9.91 -10.62
CA TYR A 282 -6.12 -11.12 -9.92
C TYR A 282 -7.31 -11.87 -9.29
N GLN A 283 -8.20 -11.16 -8.60
CA GLN A 283 -9.42 -11.76 -8.03
C GLN A 283 -10.33 -12.38 -9.09
N LEU A 284 -10.50 -11.69 -10.23
CA LEU A 284 -11.31 -12.18 -11.35
C LEU A 284 -10.69 -13.43 -11.99
N ALA A 285 -9.40 -13.40 -12.29
CA ALA A 285 -8.69 -14.55 -12.86
C ALA A 285 -8.70 -15.75 -11.90
N ASN A 286 -8.53 -15.51 -10.60
CA ASN A 286 -8.63 -16.56 -9.58
C ASN A 286 -10.06 -17.15 -9.43
N SER A 287 -11.10 -16.46 -9.93
CA SER A 287 -12.45 -17.03 -10.08
C SER A 287 -12.62 -17.88 -11.35
N GLY A 288 -11.54 -18.06 -12.11
CA GLY A 288 -11.44 -18.86 -13.32
C GLY A 288 -11.75 -18.11 -14.61
N HIS A 289 -11.77 -16.77 -14.61
CA HIS A 289 -12.03 -16.00 -15.83
C HIS A 289 -10.88 -16.18 -16.85
N PRO A 290 -11.18 -16.55 -18.12
CA PRO A 290 -10.15 -17.01 -19.05
C PRO A 290 -9.26 -15.90 -19.63
N ALA A 291 -9.77 -14.67 -19.74
CA ALA A 291 -9.07 -13.56 -20.36
C ALA A 291 -9.22 -12.27 -19.54
N VAL A 292 -8.22 -11.98 -18.70
CA VAL A 292 -8.16 -10.78 -17.88
C VAL A 292 -6.90 -9.99 -18.23
N ARG A 293 -7.09 -8.72 -18.56
CA ARG A 293 -6.04 -7.78 -18.95
C ARG A 293 -6.05 -6.59 -18.01
N VAL A 294 -4.89 -6.28 -17.45
CA VAL A 294 -4.72 -5.11 -16.58
C VAL A 294 -3.80 -4.13 -17.28
N VAL A 295 -4.28 -2.92 -17.53
CA VAL A 295 -3.47 -1.88 -18.19
C VAL A 295 -2.26 -1.54 -17.32
N TYR A 296 -1.06 -1.78 -17.84
CA TYR A 296 0.18 -1.50 -17.13
C TYR A 296 0.35 0.01 -16.92
N GLY A 297 0.63 0.42 -15.69
CA GLY A 297 0.67 1.84 -15.31
C GLY A 297 -0.69 2.55 -15.27
N GLY A 298 -1.79 1.84 -15.58
CA GLY A 298 -3.15 2.33 -15.50
C GLY A 298 -3.51 3.42 -16.52
N TYR A 299 -4.60 4.12 -16.23
CA TYR A 299 -5.14 5.20 -17.05
C TYR A 299 -4.12 6.32 -17.31
N ALA A 300 -3.32 6.68 -16.30
CA ALA A 300 -2.31 7.73 -16.45
C ALA A 300 -1.22 7.36 -17.48
N ALA A 301 -0.80 6.09 -17.54
CA ALA A 301 0.15 5.62 -18.54
C ALA A 301 -0.47 5.58 -19.94
N TRP A 302 -1.75 5.18 -20.03
CA TRP A 302 -2.48 5.20 -21.30
C TRP A 302 -2.65 6.62 -21.86
N CYS A 303 -3.07 7.59 -21.05
CA CYS A 303 -3.19 9.00 -21.48
C CYS A 303 -1.85 9.61 -21.90
N ALA A 304 -0.74 9.17 -21.31
CA ALA A 304 0.59 9.64 -21.72
C ALA A 304 0.97 9.17 -23.14
N ILE A 305 0.43 8.03 -23.59
CA ILE A 305 0.64 7.50 -24.95
C ILE A 305 -0.41 8.06 -25.92
N PHE A 306 -1.65 8.17 -25.46
CA PHE A 306 -2.79 8.63 -26.25
C PHE A 306 -3.44 9.86 -25.63
N PRO A 307 -2.82 11.05 -25.74
CA PRO A 307 -3.31 12.26 -25.08
C PRO A 307 -4.70 12.69 -25.57
N ASP A 308 -4.97 12.52 -26.87
CA ASP A 308 -6.18 13.03 -27.52
C ASP A 308 -7.25 11.95 -27.77
N LEU A 309 -6.88 10.66 -27.69
CA LEU A 309 -7.76 9.55 -28.09
C LEU A 309 -9.05 9.48 -27.27
N LEU A 310 -9.01 9.83 -25.99
CA LEU A 310 -10.23 9.86 -25.17
C LEU A 310 -11.25 10.86 -25.72
N GLU A 311 -10.79 12.05 -26.09
CA GLU A 311 -11.66 13.10 -26.62
C GLU A 311 -12.25 12.69 -27.96
N GLU A 312 -11.43 12.07 -28.83
CA GLU A 312 -11.88 11.51 -30.10
C GLU A 312 -12.93 10.40 -29.92
N LEU A 313 -12.73 9.51 -28.94
CA LEU A 313 -13.65 8.43 -28.60
C LEU A 313 -15.00 8.99 -28.11
N ILE A 314 -14.97 9.98 -27.22
CA ILE A 314 -16.17 10.65 -26.70
C ILE A 314 -16.92 11.37 -27.83
N ALA A 315 -16.20 12.12 -28.67
CA ALA A 315 -16.80 12.82 -29.81
C ALA A 315 -17.49 11.85 -30.79
N SER A 316 -16.90 10.67 -31.01
CA SER A 316 -17.45 9.66 -31.94
C SER A 316 -18.60 8.82 -31.38
N SER A 317 -18.72 8.71 -30.05
CA SER A 317 -19.77 7.90 -29.39
C SER A 317 -21.10 8.63 -29.26
N GLY A 318 -21.18 9.91 -29.66
CA GLY A 318 -22.40 10.69 -29.60
C GLY A 318 -22.86 11.04 -28.19
N ASP A 319 -22.03 10.77 -27.18
CA ASP A 319 -22.28 11.07 -25.77
C ASP A 319 -22.14 12.59 -25.55
N LYS A 320 -23.21 13.32 -25.90
CA LYS A 320 -23.33 14.75 -25.64
C LYS A 320 -23.32 14.95 -24.13
N ARG A 321 -22.19 15.43 -23.61
CA ARG A 321 -22.02 15.87 -22.22
C ARG A 321 -23.26 16.64 -21.76
N ILE A 322 -23.86 16.20 -20.67
CA ILE A 322 -24.74 17.04 -19.86
C ILE A 322 -23.83 18.09 -19.22
N ASP A 323 -24.06 19.34 -19.61
CA ASP A 323 -23.51 20.57 -19.03
C ASP A 323 -23.66 20.60 -17.50
#